data_AF-A0A6J3MDR4-F1
#
_entry.id   AF-A0A6J3MDR4-F1
#
_cell.length_a   1.000
_cell.length_b   1.000
_cell.length_c   1.000
_cell.angle_alpha   90.00
_cell.angle_beta   90.00
_cell.angle_gamma   90.00
#
_symmetry.space_group_name_H-M   'P 1'
#
loop_
_entity.id
_entity.type
_entity.pdbx_description
1 polymer ?
#
loop_
_entity_poly.entity_id
_entity_poly.type
_entity_poly.pdbx_seq_one_letter_code
_entity_poly.pdbx_strand_id
1 'polypeptide(L)'
;MCRKTSTSIAAVGDGVAVAGGPQLSGRADVDFLSRTQWWNWYEPNTTKAEKRLIFKLDVFILSYTCLSFFVKYLDQTSITNAFVTGMQQALKIDNNELNWLTTYYNIGIIVGAPFFTFGLTVVPPRYWLPGSTLIMALFVLSMFRAENIQALYGLRFCAGLFASGIQPGSYYIIGSWYRKSEISRRSGIFTISSIAGGMLSGPIQSGLVNNIRDRGAIAAWQWLFILDAIISIPVAIFGIIGCPDEPRSEKIWWMTETEREIAIHRLKTEGRDSESTLELSVLKRIFTSWQYYIFPLAYWCVYRLIIRWPREASP
;
A
#
# COMPACT_ATOMS: atom_id res chain seq x y z
N MET A 1 21.49 -50.74 13.02
CA MET A 1 22.38 -50.09 14.02
C MET A 1 21.55 -49.13 14.85
N CYS A 2 21.36 -49.51 16.10
CA CYS A 2 20.52 -48.86 17.10
C CYS A 2 21.38 -47.93 17.95
N ARG A 3 20.87 -46.75 18.33
CA ARG A 3 21.15 -46.17 19.66
C ARG A 3 20.03 -45.21 20.08
N LYS A 4 19.14 -45.75 20.91
CA LYS A 4 18.36 -45.03 21.90
C LYS A 4 19.34 -44.45 22.94
N THR A 5 19.03 -43.26 23.46
CA THR A 5 19.39 -42.90 24.84
C THR A 5 18.12 -42.40 25.51
N SER A 6 17.66 -43.20 26.47
CA SER A 6 16.56 -42.92 27.38
C SER A 6 17.13 -42.29 28.65
N THR A 7 16.48 -41.28 29.22
CA THR A 7 16.59 -40.99 30.65
C THR A 7 15.26 -40.46 31.20
N SER A 8 14.48 -41.44 31.65
CA SER A 8 13.52 -41.52 32.77
C SER A 8 13.23 -40.33 33.71
N ILE A 9 11.93 -39.99 33.79
CA ILE A 9 11.01 -39.91 34.96
C ILE A 9 11.32 -38.95 36.15
N ALA A 10 10.37 -38.04 36.41
CA ALA A 10 9.83 -37.78 37.75
C ALA A 10 8.38 -37.28 37.66
N ALA A 11 7.46 -38.01 38.28
CA ALA A 11 6.04 -37.70 38.41
C ALA A 11 5.78 -36.99 39.75
N VAL A 12 4.91 -35.98 39.76
CA VAL A 12 4.07 -35.61 40.91
C VAL A 12 2.73 -35.14 40.34
N GLY A 13 1.67 -35.83 40.73
CA GLY A 13 0.31 -35.52 40.31
C GLY A 13 -0.33 -34.46 41.19
N ASP A 14 -1.40 -33.86 40.67
CA ASP A 14 -2.61 -33.60 41.44
C ASP A 14 -3.80 -33.69 40.50
N GLY A 15 -4.74 -34.55 40.89
CA GLY A 15 -5.90 -34.93 40.10
C GLY A 15 -6.97 -33.86 40.12
N VAL A 16 -7.54 -33.59 38.94
CA VAL A 16 -8.94 -33.24 38.81
C VAL A 16 -9.49 -34.15 37.71
N ALA A 17 -10.23 -35.17 38.14
CA ALA A 17 -10.98 -36.04 37.26
C ALA A 17 -12.15 -35.24 36.66
N VAL A 18 -12.10 -34.96 35.35
CA VAL A 18 -13.28 -34.58 34.57
C VAL A 18 -13.60 -35.74 33.64
N ALA A 19 -14.77 -36.31 33.87
CA ALA A 19 -15.28 -37.49 33.20
C ALA A 19 -15.59 -37.23 31.71
N GLY A 20 -15.31 -38.24 30.89
CA GLY A 20 -15.96 -38.46 29.59
C GLY A 20 -15.48 -37.61 28.42
N GLY A 21 -14.42 -38.07 27.73
CA GLY A 21 -14.05 -37.58 26.39
C GLY A 21 -13.10 -38.55 25.70
N PRO A 22 -13.14 -38.71 24.35
CA PRO A 22 -12.29 -39.67 23.64
C PRO A 22 -10.82 -39.28 23.80
N GLN A 23 -9.95 -40.25 24.14
CA GLN A 23 -8.50 -40.05 24.12
C GLN A 23 -8.04 -39.82 22.67
N LEU A 24 -7.72 -38.57 22.34
CA LEU A 24 -7.29 -38.17 21.00
C LEU A 24 -5.75 -38.15 20.91
N SER A 25 -5.25 -38.82 19.87
CA SER A 25 -3.83 -39.09 19.59
C SER A 25 -3.08 -37.82 19.19
N GLY A 26 -2.20 -37.33 20.06
CA GLY A 26 -1.55 -36.01 20.00
C GLY A 26 -0.55 -35.73 18.87
N ARG A 27 -0.52 -36.50 17.78
CA ARG A 27 0.40 -36.28 16.65
C ARG A 27 -0.29 -35.75 15.38
N ALA A 28 -1.58 -36.03 15.19
CA ALA A 28 -2.34 -35.50 14.05
C ALA A 28 -2.92 -34.10 14.32
N ASP A 29 -3.22 -33.78 15.59
CA ASP A 29 -3.77 -32.47 15.98
C ASP A 29 -2.73 -31.35 15.91
N VAL A 30 -1.45 -31.62 16.19
CA VAL A 30 -0.39 -30.60 16.02
C VAL A 30 -0.23 -30.20 14.55
N ASP A 31 -0.37 -31.14 13.62
CA ASP A 31 -0.32 -30.85 12.19
C ASP A 31 -1.58 -30.13 11.71
N PHE A 32 -2.78 -30.51 12.20
CA PHE A 32 -4.02 -29.80 11.87
C PHE A 32 -4.08 -28.38 12.45
N LEU A 33 -3.61 -28.18 13.68
CA LEU A 33 -3.48 -26.87 14.31
C LEU A 33 -2.38 -26.03 13.64
N SER A 34 -1.28 -26.64 13.19
CA SER A 34 -0.25 -25.94 12.39
C SER A 34 -0.80 -25.47 11.04
N ARG A 35 -1.69 -26.26 10.44
CA ARG A 35 -2.31 -26.00 9.13
C ARG A 35 -3.44 -24.96 9.21
N THR A 36 -3.99 -24.73 10.40
CA THR A 36 -4.95 -23.64 10.70
C THR A 36 -4.28 -22.35 11.19
N GLN A 37 -2.95 -22.30 11.33
CA GLN A 37 -2.21 -21.08 11.74
C GLN A 37 -2.15 -19.96 10.69
N TRP A 38 -2.78 -20.11 9.52
CA TRP A 38 -2.86 -19.03 8.54
C TRP A 38 -3.52 -17.76 9.11
N TRP A 39 -4.37 -17.91 10.14
CA TRP A 39 -5.11 -16.85 10.84
C TRP A 39 -4.41 -16.23 12.07
N ASN A 40 -3.25 -16.73 12.51
CA ASN A 40 -2.58 -16.19 13.71
C ASN A 40 -1.96 -14.82 13.40
N TRP A 41 -2.64 -13.71 13.74
CA TRP A 41 -2.17 -12.33 13.51
C TRP A 41 -0.81 -12.03 14.16
N TYR A 42 -0.47 -12.76 15.22
CA TYR A 42 0.79 -12.65 15.97
C TYR A 42 1.55 -13.99 15.92
N GLU A 43 2.88 -13.97 15.94
CA GLU A 43 3.68 -15.18 16.04
C GLU A 43 3.44 -15.91 17.39
N PRO A 44 3.43 -17.25 17.41
CA PRO A 44 3.42 -17.99 18.67
C PRO A 44 4.69 -17.62 19.47
N ASN A 45 4.53 -17.21 20.74
CA ASN A 45 5.54 -16.65 21.67
C ASN A 45 5.71 -15.12 21.70
N THR A 46 4.82 -14.33 21.08
CA THR A 46 4.86 -12.85 21.17
C THR A 46 4.44 -12.35 22.56
N THR A 47 5.27 -11.51 23.19
CA THR A 47 5.00 -10.92 24.53
C THR A 47 3.81 -9.96 24.50
N LYS A 48 3.07 -9.78 25.61
CA LYS A 48 1.94 -8.81 25.68
C LYS A 48 2.34 -7.38 25.24
N ALA A 49 3.55 -6.96 25.58
CA ALA A 49 4.12 -5.67 25.16
C ALA A 49 4.34 -5.59 23.64
N GLU A 50 4.85 -6.65 23.02
CA GLU A 50 5.04 -6.72 21.56
C GLU A 50 3.72 -6.73 20.80
N LYS A 51 2.68 -7.41 21.30
CA LYS A 51 1.35 -7.38 20.68
C LYS A 51 0.76 -5.97 20.69
N ARG A 52 0.93 -5.23 21.79
CA ARG A 52 0.48 -3.83 21.90
C ARG A 52 1.24 -2.91 20.94
N LEU A 53 2.55 -3.11 20.80
CA LEU A 53 3.39 -2.40 19.83
C LEU A 53 2.91 -2.66 18.39
N ILE A 54 2.73 -3.93 18.02
CA ILE A 54 2.27 -4.31 16.67
C ILE A 54 0.89 -3.72 16.37
N PHE A 55 -0.03 -3.76 17.35
CA PHE A 55 -1.35 -3.14 17.16
C PHE A 55 -1.27 -1.64 16.95
N LYS A 56 -0.42 -0.92 17.71
CA LYS A 56 -0.19 0.51 17.48
C LYS A 56 0.39 0.77 16.08
N LEU A 57 1.39 -0.01 15.68
CA LEU A 57 1.99 0.07 14.33
C LEU A 57 0.93 -0.15 13.24
N ASP A 58 0.09 -1.18 13.38
CA ASP A 58 -1.00 -1.46 12.46
C ASP A 58 -2.00 -0.27 12.41
N VAL A 59 -2.37 0.30 13.56
CA VAL A 59 -3.30 1.45 13.59
C VAL A 59 -2.73 2.70 12.92
N PHE A 60 -1.44 3.00 13.05
CA PHE A 60 -0.85 4.20 12.47
C PHE A 60 -0.31 3.99 11.04
N ILE A 61 0.57 3.00 10.84
CA ILE A 61 1.22 2.74 9.55
C ILE A 61 0.25 2.12 8.56
N LEU A 62 -0.44 1.03 8.95
CA LEU A 62 -1.31 0.31 8.02
C LEU A 62 -2.51 1.17 7.65
N SER A 63 -3.13 1.88 8.60
CA SER A 63 -4.24 2.78 8.28
C SER A 63 -3.80 3.91 7.35
N TYR A 64 -2.65 4.54 7.57
CA TYR A 64 -2.14 5.60 6.70
C TYR A 64 -1.84 5.10 5.29
N THR A 65 -1.15 3.96 5.16
CA THR A 65 -0.79 3.39 3.85
C THR A 65 -2.05 2.95 3.08
N CYS A 66 -3.00 2.30 3.75
CA CYS A 66 -4.30 1.95 3.17
C CYS A 66 -5.07 3.19 2.71
N LEU A 67 -5.10 4.26 3.52
CA LEU A 67 -5.84 5.48 3.20
C LEU A 67 -5.18 6.28 2.07
N SER A 68 -3.86 6.36 2.05
CA SER A 68 -3.11 7.01 0.95
C SER A 68 -3.31 6.27 -0.38
N PHE A 69 -3.34 4.94 -0.33
CA PHE A 69 -3.59 4.13 -1.51
C PHE A 69 -5.05 4.20 -1.96
N PHE A 70 -5.99 4.21 -1.02
CA PHE A 70 -7.41 4.48 -1.28
C PHE A 70 -7.59 5.79 -2.04
N VAL A 71 -6.97 6.88 -1.57
CA VAL A 71 -7.00 8.20 -2.21
C VAL A 71 -6.40 8.15 -3.62
N LYS A 72 -5.24 7.50 -3.80
CA LYS A 72 -4.62 7.34 -5.13
C LYS A 72 -5.57 6.66 -6.13
N TYR A 73 -6.29 5.63 -5.69
CA TYR A 73 -7.27 4.96 -6.55
C TYR A 73 -8.51 5.81 -6.79
N LEU A 74 -8.93 6.61 -5.81
CA LEU A 74 -10.04 7.55 -5.95
C LEU A 74 -9.72 8.62 -7.00
N ASP A 75 -8.52 9.20 -7.00
CA ASP A 75 -8.07 10.14 -8.04
C ASP A 75 -8.11 9.49 -9.44
N GLN A 76 -7.62 8.26 -9.55
CA GLN A 76 -7.54 7.55 -10.82
C GLN A 76 -8.92 7.23 -11.42
N THR A 77 -9.93 6.94 -10.60
CA THR A 77 -11.29 6.71 -11.08
C THR A 77 -12.10 7.99 -11.25
N SER A 78 -11.71 9.07 -10.56
CA SER A 78 -12.38 10.38 -10.64
C SER A 78 -12.44 10.94 -12.05
N ILE A 79 -11.40 10.74 -12.86
CA ILE A 79 -11.40 11.22 -14.25
C ILE A 79 -12.44 10.51 -15.12
N THR A 80 -12.60 9.19 -14.94
CA THR A 80 -13.58 8.39 -15.68
C THR A 80 -15.01 8.76 -15.29
N ASN A 81 -15.25 8.99 -14.00
CA ASN A 81 -16.55 9.45 -13.51
C ASN A 81 -16.85 10.90 -13.93
N ALA A 82 -15.84 11.78 -13.92
CA ALA A 82 -15.96 13.16 -14.42
C ALA A 82 -16.33 13.20 -15.90
N PHE A 83 -15.74 12.31 -16.70
CA PHE A 83 -16.07 12.16 -18.11
C PHE A 83 -17.56 11.89 -18.32
N VAL A 84 -18.12 10.91 -17.60
CA VAL A 84 -19.55 10.54 -17.67
C VAL A 84 -20.47 11.61 -17.07
N THR A 85 -19.99 12.40 -16.11
CA THR A 85 -20.77 13.42 -15.39
C THR A 85 -20.91 14.74 -16.16
N GLY A 86 -20.33 14.86 -17.36
CA GLY A 86 -20.55 15.99 -18.26
C GLY A 86 -19.29 16.81 -18.60
N MET A 87 -18.11 16.31 -18.21
CA MET A 87 -16.84 16.87 -18.70
C MET A 87 -16.73 16.75 -20.23
N GLN A 88 -17.29 15.70 -20.82
CA GLN A 88 -17.35 15.50 -22.27
C GLN A 88 -18.06 16.67 -22.98
N GLN A 89 -19.22 17.10 -22.46
CA GLN A 89 -20.00 18.19 -23.04
C GLN A 89 -19.37 19.56 -22.77
N ALA A 90 -18.78 19.75 -21.59
CA ALA A 90 -18.17 21.02 -21.19
C ALA A 90 -16.93 21.37 -22.02
N LEU A 91 -16.08 20.38 -22.35
CA LEU A 91 -14.84 20.59 -23.10
C LEU A 91 -14.91 20.09 -24.56
N LYS A 92 -16.07 19.59 -25.01
CA LYS A 92 -16.29 19.00 -26.35
C LYS A 92 -15.25 17.92 -26.72
N ILE A 93 -15.03 17.02 -25.77
CA ILE A 93 -13.98 15.99 -25.84
C ILE A 93 -14.59 14.69 -26.38
N ASP A 94 -13.84 13.91 -27.18
CA ASP A 94 -14.27 12.58 -27.61
C ASP A 94 -13.74 11.47 -26.66
N ASN A 95 -14.17 10.22 -26.87
CA ASN A 95 -13.76 9.10 -26.00
C ASN A 95 -12.25 8.79 -26.09
N ASN A 96 -11.60 9.16 -27.19
CA ASN A 96 -10.18 8.90 -27.42
C ASN A 96 -9.30 9.69 -26.43
N GLU A 97 -9.72 10.89 -26.09
CA GLU A 97 -8.99 11.81 -25.23
C GLU A 97 -9.03 11.38 -23.76
N LEU A 98 -10.08 10.67 -23.32
CA LEU A 98 -10.08 10.01 -22.01
C LEU A 98 -8.96 8.96 -21.91
N ASN A 99 -8.75 8.22 -23.00
CA ASN A 99 -7.63 7.27 -23.07
C ASN A 99 -6.28 8.00 -23.04
N TRP A 100 -6.16 9.14 -23.74
CA TRP A 100 -4.98 9.99 -23.65
C TRP A 100 -4.74 10.52 -22.23
N LEU A 101 -5.78 10.99 -21.51
CA LEU A 101 -5.66 11.46 -20.12
C LEU A 101 -5.12 10.37 -19.19
N THR A 102 -5.64 9.15 -19.34
CA THR A 102 -5.16 7.98 -18.59
C THR A 102 -3.72 7.62 -18.97
N THR A 103 -3.39 7.72 -20.26
CA THR A 103 -2.04 7.46 -20.77
C THR A 103 -1.03 8.46 -20.21
N TYR A 104 -1.33 9.76 -20.20
CA TYR A 104 -0.44 10.78 -19.61
C TYR A 104 -0.20 10.56 -18.12
N TYR A 105 -1.24 10.16 -17.37
CA TYR A 105 -1.09 9.77 -15.96
C TYR A 105 -0.15 8.57 -15.79
N ASN A 106 -0.32 7.53 -16.62
CA ASN A 106 0.55 6.35 -16.59
C ASN A 106 1.99 6.66 -17.00
N ILE A 107 2.20 7.53 -17.99
CA ILE A 107 3.54 8.01 -18.37
C ILE A 107 4.17 8.75 -17.18
N GLY A 108 3.40 9.59 -16.48
CA GLY A 108 3.82 10.23 -15.23
C GLY A 108 4.27 9.21 -14.20
N ILE A 109 3.50 8.13 -14.00
CA ILE A 109 3.87 7.06 -13.08
C ILE A 109 5.17 6.36 -13.50
N ILE A 110 5.31 6.00 -14.77
CA ILE A 110 6.49 5.29 -15.29
C ILE A 110 7.74 6.13 -15.13
N VAL A 111 7.66 7.42 -15.47
CA VAL A 111 8.77 8.36 -15.32
C VAL A 111 9.07 8.58 -13.84
N GLY A 112 8.05 8.76 -13.00
CA GLY A 112 8.19 9.03 -11.58
C GLY A 112 8.70 7.84 -10.75
N ALA A 113 8.32 6.62 -11.11
CA ALA A 113 8.65 5.41 -10.34
C ALA A 113 10.15 5.30 -9.97
N PRO A 114 11.13 5.44 -10.89
CA PRO A 114 12.54 5.44 -10.52
C PRO A 114 12.91 6.62 -9.61
N PHE A 115 12.47 7.84 -9.93
CA PHE A 115 12.79 9.04 -9.15
C PHE A 115 12.29 8.92 -7.70
N PHE A 116 11.05 8.48 -7.51
CA PHE A 116 10.48 8.33 -6.17
C PHE A 116 11.08 7.16 -5.41
N THR A 117 11.44 6.07 -6.10
CA THR A 117 12.14 4.94 -5.48
C THR A 117 13.53 5.35 -5.00
N PHE A 118 14.28 6.15 -5.78
CA PHE A 118 15.55 6.72 -5.32
C PHE A 118 15.35 7.79 -4.23
N GLY A 119 14.33 8.62 -4.34
CA GLY A 119 14.00 9.63 -3.33
C GLY A 119 13.78 9.04 -1.95
N LEU A 120 13.12 7.88 -1.85
CA LEU A 120 12.92 7.13 -0.59
C LEU A 120 14.22 6.66 0.06
N THR A 121 15.31 6.54 -0.70
CA THR A 121 16.61 6.13 -0.17
C THR A 121 17.43 7.29 0.41
N VAL A 122 17.08 8.54 0.06
CA VAL A 122 17.81 9.75 0.49
C VAL A 122 16.98 10.58 1.47
N VAL A 123 15.67 10.65 1.25
CA VAL A 123 14.75 11.48 2.04
C VAL A 123 13.98 10.59 3.03
N PRO A 124 13.89 10.99 4.31
CA PRO A 124 13.10 10.27 5.28
C PRO A 124 11.64 10.07 4.80
N PRO A 125 11.09 8.84 4.86
CA PRO A 125 9.75 8.54 4.37
C PRO A 125 8.65 9.41 4.98
N ARG A 126 8.85 9.90 6.22
CA ARG A 126 7.90 10.76 6.94
C ARG A 126 7.55 12.05 6.19
N TYR A 127 8.47 12.64 5.46
CA TYR A 127 8.21 13.85 4.69
C TYR A 127 7.92 13.55 3.22
N TRP A 128 8.59 12.54 2.68
CA TRP A 128 8.51 12.21 1.26
C TRP A 128 7.13 11.69 0.84
N LEU A 129 6.57 10.75 1.60
CA LEU A 129 5.27 10.16 1.29
C LEU A 129 4.11 11.16 1.43
N PRO A 130 3.92 11.83 2.58
CA PRO A 130 2.85 12.82 2.71
C PRO A 130 3.04 14.02 1.79
N GLY A 131 4.29 14.44 1.54
CA GLY A 131 4.61 15.50 0.59
C GLY A 131 4.19 15.15 -0.83
N SER A 132 4.46 13.92 -1.28
CA SER A 132 4.02 13.44 -2.59
C SER A 132 2.49 13.42 -2.72
N THR A 133 1.78 12.93 -1.69
CA THR A 133 0.30 12.92 -1.65
C THR A 133 -0.27 14.35 -1.65
N LEU A 134 0.35 15.28 -0.93
CA LEU A 134 -0.11 16.67 -0.88
C LEU A 134 0.09 17.39 -2.21
N ILE A 135 1.25 17.20 -2.86
CA ILE A 135 1.54 17.80 -4.16
C ILE A 135 0.61 17.21 -5.23
N MET A 136 0.38 15.90 -5.19
CA MET A 136 -0.61 15.24 -6.06
C MET A 136 -1.99 15.88 -5.88
N ALA A 137 -2.47 16.02 -4.64
CA ALA A 137 -3.76 16.64 -4.32
C ALA A 137 -3.87 18.09 -4.83
N LEU A 138 -2.78 18.86 -4.74
CA LEU A 138 -2.72 20.23 -5.26
C LEU A 138 -2.85 20.27 -6.79
N PHE A 139 -2.20 19.34 -7.50
CA PHE A 139 -2.34 19.23 -8.96
C PHE A 139 -3.77 18.81 -9.35
N VAL A 140 -4.38 17.88 -8.62
CA VAL A 140 -5.78 17.47 -8.85
C VAL A 140 -6.73 18.65 -8.61
N LEU A 141 -6.55 19.40 -7.52
CA LEU A 141 -7.35 20.59 -7.25
C LEU A 141 -7.22 21.62 -8.37
N SER A 142 -6.03 21.76 -8.95
CA SER A 142 -5.79 22.67 -10.08
C SER A 142 -6.53 22.23 -11.36
N MET A 143 -6.85 20.94 -11.52
CA MET A 143 -7.61 20.43 -12.68
C MET A 143 -9.03 20.96 -12.74
N PHE A 144 -9.63 21.29 -11.59
CA PHE A 144 -10.95 21.92 -11.52
C PHE A 144 -11.05 23.18 -12.42
N ARG A 145 -10.01 24.00 -12.44
CA ARG A 145 -10.00 25.28 -13.15
C ARG A 145 -9.56 25.13 -14.62
N ALA A 146 -9.16 23.94 -15.06
CA ALA A 146 -8.64 23.72 -16.40
C ALA A 146 -9.76 23.88 -17.46
N GLU A 147 -9.66 24.95 -18.25
CA GLU A 147 -10.56 25.20 -19.40
C GLU A 147 -10.05 24.53 -20.69
N ASN A 148 -8.78 24.13 -20.72
CA ASN A 148 -8.11 23.56 -21.89
C ASN A 148 -7.72 22.10 -21.65
N ILE A 149 -7.94 21.24 -22.66
CA ILE A 149 -7.57 19.82 -22.59
C ILE A 149 -6.05 19.60 -22.50
N GLN A 150 -5.27 20.46 -23.16
CA GLN A 150 -3.81 20.41 -23.13
C GLN A 150 -3.26 20.69 -21.72
N ALA A 151 -3.86 21.67 -21.02
CA ALA A 151 -3.51 21.95 -19.62
C ALA A 151 -3.84 20.74 -18.72
N LEU A 152 -4.95 20.07 -19.00
CA LEU A 152 -5.35 18.88 -18.26
C LEU A 152 -4.38 17.71 -18.48
N TYR A 153 -3.86 17.51 -19.70
CA TYR A 153 -2.81 16.50 -19.95
C TYR A 153 -1.55 16.78 -19.13
N GLY A 154 -1.09 18.03 -19.10
CA GLY A 154 0.07 18.45 -18.30
C GLY A 154 -0.14 18.24 -16.81
N LEU A 155 -1.29 18.68 -16.28
CA LEU A 155 -1.66 18.46 -14.88
C LEU A 155 -1.75 16.97 -14.53
N ARG A 156 -2.28 16.14 -15.43
CA ARG A 156 -2.38 14.70 -15.23
C ARG A 156 -1.03 14.00 -15.22
N PHE A 157 -0.12 14.42 -16.09
CA PHE A 157 1.26 13.95 -16.06
C PHE A 157 1.93 14.28 -14.72
N CYS A 158 1.80 15.53 -14.24
CA CYS A 158 2.34 15.94 -12.95
C CYS A 158 1.70 15.15 -11.80
N ALA A 159 0.38 15.02 -11.76
CA ALA A 159 -0.31 14.23 -10.73
C ALA A 159 0.17 12.76 -10.73
N GLY A 160 0.33 12.14 -11.90
CA GLY A 160 0.86 10.78 -12.04
C GLY A 160 2.31 10.66 -11.57
N LEU A 161 3.14 11.68 -11.84
CA LEU A 161 4.53 11.74 -11.38
C LEU A 161 4.60 11.64 -9.85
N PHE A 162 3.85 12.46 -9.12
CA PHE A 162 3.84 12.44 -7.65
C PHE A 162 3.11 11.22 -7.06
N ALA A 163 2.06 10.73 -7.73
CA ALA A 163 1.34 9.52 -7.31
C ALA A 163 2.21 8.24 -7.37
N SER A 164 3.26 8.24 -8.19
CA SER A 164 4.17 7.09 -8.36
C SER A 164 4.90 6.69 -7.08
N GLY A 165 5.16 7.64 -6.16
CA GLY A 165 5.89 7.39 -4.93
C GLY A 165 5.09 6.77 -3.79
N ILE A 166 3.76 6.86 -3.86
CA ILE A 166 2.87 6.38 -2.79
C ILE A 166 2.98 4.86 -2.62
N GLN A 167 3.06 4.12 -3.73
CA GLN A 167 3.16 2.66 -3.70
C GLN A 167 4.51 2.15 -3.16
N PRO A 168 5.68 2.51 -3.75
CA PRO A 168 6.97 2.05 -3.25
C PRO A 168 7.24 2.54 -1.84
N GLY A 169 6.80 3.75 -1.47
CA GLY A 169 7.01 4.25 -0.12
C GLY A 169 6.12 3.54 0.92
N SER A 170 4.89 3.17 0.56
CA SER A 170 4.06 2.33 1.45
C SER A 170 4.72 0.98 1.72
N TYR A 171 5.26 0.32 0.68
CA TYR A 171 6.00 -0.93 0.85
C TYR A 171 7.31 -0.75 1.62
N TYR A 172 8.01 0.38 1.44
CA TYR A 172 9.21 0.69 2.20
C TYR A 172 8.92 0.76 3.71
N ILE A 173 7.93 1.55 4.13
CA ILE A 173 7.59 1.67 5.56
C ILE A 173 7.14 0.33 6.13
N ILE A 174 6.32 -0.43 5.40
CA ILE A 174 5.92 -1.77 5.83
C ILE A 174 7.15 -2.69 5.96
N GLY A 175 8.12 -2.56 5.04
CA GLY A 175 9.37 -3.30 5.06
C GLY A 175 10.27 -2.98 6.25
N SER A 176 10.37 -1.70 6.64
CA SER A 176 11.22 -1.22 7.73
C SER A 176 10.68 -1.55 9.13
N TRP A 177 9.36 -1.62 9.31
CA TRP A 177 8.74 -1.77 10.63
C TRP A 177 8.25 -3.18 10.96
N TYR A 178 7.98 -4.03 9.96
CA TYR A 178 7.41 -5.38 10.17
C TYR A 178 8.39 -6.50 9.87
N ARG A 179 8.21 -7.63 10.56
CA ARG A 179 8.97 -8.88 10.30
C ARG A 179 8.59 -9.55 8.99
N LYS A 180 9.43 -10.45 8.47
CA LYS A 180 9.16 -11.18 7.22
C LYS A 180 7.85 -11.98 7.26
N SER A 181 7.54 -12.62 8.40
CA SER A 181 6.29 -13.34 8.64
C SER A 181 5.06 -12.44 8.68
N GLU A 182 5.25 -11.17 9.00
CA GLU A 182 4.23 -10.15 9.24
C GLU A 182 3.89 -9.35 7.98
N ILE A 183 4.87 -9.12 7.10
CA ILE A 183 4.77 -8.28 5.89
C ILE A 183 3.73 -8.81 4.90
N SER A 184 3.71 -10.11 4.61
CA SER A 184 2.85 -10.66 3.55
C SER A 184 1.36 -10.44 3.84
N ARG A 185 0.94 -10.60 5.10
CA ARG A 185 -0.45 -10.40 5.52
C ARG A 185 -0.87 -8.93 5.43
N ARG A 186 0.00 -8.02 5.87
CA ARG A 186 -0.24 -6.57 5.84
C ARG A 186 -0.24 -6.02 4.42
N SER A 187 0.61 -6.55 3.56
CA SER A 187 0.60 -6.27 2.12
C SER A 187 -0.69 -6.75 1.44
N GLY A 188 -1.26 -7.86 1.93
CA GLY A 188 -2.58 -8.33 1.51
C GLY A 188 -3.69 -7.33 1.85
N ILE A 189 -3.72 -6.80 3.07
CA ILE A 189 -4.68 -5.78 3.50
C ILE A 189 -4.51 -4.48 2.71
N PHE A 190 -3.26 -4.07 2.49
CA PHE A 190 -2.94 -2.94 1.62
C PHE A 190 -3.51 -3.14 0.20
N THR A 191 -3.39 -4.35 -0.36
CA THR A 191 -3.96 -4.66 -1.66
C THR A 191 -5.49 -4.63 -1.64
N ILE A 192 -6.14 -5.13 -0.58
CA ILE A 192 -7.59 -5.06 -0.42
C ILE A 192 -8.07 -3.59 -0.37
N SER A 193 -7.31 -2.71 0.29
CA SER A 193 -7.64 -1.28 0.34
C SER A 193 -7.69 -0.63 -1.05
N SER A 194 -6.84 -1.07 -1.97
CA SER A 194 -6.83 -0.59 -3.36
C SER A 194 -8.12 -0.93 -4.11
N ILE A 195 -8.58 -2.17 -3.94
CA ILE A 195 -9.81 -2.67 -4.56
C ILE A 195 -11.01 -1.97 -3.94
N ALA A 196 -11.02 -1.80 -2.61
CA ALA A 196 -12.04 -1.05 -1.90
C ALA A 196 -12.10 0.42 -2.37
N GLY A 197 -10.96 1.06 -2.62
CA GLY A 197 -10.87 2.41 -3.19
C GLY A 197 -11.54 2.51 -4.55
N GLY A 198 -11.21 1.59 -5.47
CA GLY A 198 -11.86 1.51 -6.77
C GLY A 198 -13.37 1.31 -6.66
N MET A 199 -13.82 0.37 -5.84
CA MET A 199 -15.24 0.03 -5.68
C MET A 199 -16.06 1.15 -5.03
N LEU A 200 -15.52 1.83 -4.02
CA LEU A 200 -16.23 2.88 -3.28
C LEU A 200 -16.21 4.24 -3.99
N SER A 201 -15.25 4.46 -4.88
CA SER A 201 -15.11 5.74 -5.58
C SER A 201 -16.34 6.11 -6.43
N GLY A 202 -16.91 5.17 -7.19
CA GLY A 202 -18.07 5.41 -8.05
C GLY A 202 -19.32 5.87 -7.26
N PRO A 203 -19.77 5.13 -6.22
CA PRO A 203 -20.89 5.54 -5.39
C PRO A 203 -20.68 6.87 -4.66
N ILE A 204 -19.48 7.12 -4.13
CA ILE A 204 -19.15 8.39 -3.44
C ILE A 204 -19.34 9.57 -4.41
N GLN A 205 -18.81 9.43 -5.62
CA GLN A 205 -18.85 10.48 -6.64
C GLN A 205 -20.25 10.67 -7.24
N SER A 206 -20.96 9.58 -7.52
CA SER A 206 -22.36 9.63 -7.98
C SER A 206 -23.29 10.25 -6.92
N GLY A 207 -23.11 9.87 -5.66
CA GLY A 207 -23.82 10.48 -4.53
C GLY A 207 -23.59 11.98 -4.43
N LEU A 208 -22.34 12.44 -4.61
CA LEU A 208 -22.02 13.87 -4.63
C LEU A 208 -22.73 14.59 -5.78
N VAL A 209 -22.63 14.07 -6.99
CA VAL A 209 -23.21 14.67 -8.20
C VAL A 209 -24.71 14.82 -8.08
N ASN A 210 -25.41 13.81 -7.57
CA ASN A 210 -26.87 13.84 -7.39
C ASN A 210 -27.31 14.90 -6.37
N ASN A 211 -26.51 15.17 -5.33
CA ASN A 211 -26.83 16.19 -4.33
C ASN A 211 -26.50 17.63 -4.78
N ILE A 212 -25.53 17.78 -5.70
CA ILE A 212 -25.02 19.09 -6.12
C ILE A 212 -25.66 19.58 -7.43
N ARG A 213 -26.28 18.70 -8.22
CA ARG A 213 -26.83 19.01 -9.56
C ARG A 213 -27.74 20.25 -9.62
N ASP A 214 -28.40 20.57 -8.52
CA ASP A 214 -29.37 21.68 -8.44
C ASP A 214 -28.90 22.91 -7.64
N ARG A 215 -27.64 22.94 -7.14
CA ARG A 215 -27.21 23.93 -6.11
C ARG A 215 -25.99 24.81 -6.42
N GLY A 216 -25.37 24.78 -7.61
CA GLY A 216 -24.12 25.51 -7.83
C GLY A 216 -23.89 26.09 -9.23
N ALA A 217 -23.12 27.19 -9.29
CA ALA A 217 -22.61 27.83 -10.51
C ALA A 217 -21.43 27.08 -11.17
N ILE A 218 -21.06 25.93 -10.62
CA ILE A 218 -19.86 25.14 -10.94
C ILE A 218 -20.32 23.80 -11.52
N ALA A 219 -19.63 23.32 -12.56
CA ALA A 219 -20.03 22.08 -13.23
C ALA A 219 -19.89 20.85 -12.31
N ALA A 220 -20.74 19.84 -12.49
CA ALA A 220 -20.75 18.66 -11.63
C ALA A 220 -19.43 17.85 -11.68
N TRP A 221 -18.79 17.76 -12.85
CA TRP A 221 -17.50 17.08 -13.02
C TRP A 221 -16.36 17.75 -12.24
N GLN A 222 -16.46 19.06 -12.11
CA GLN A 222 -15.50 19.94 -11.45
C GLN A 222 -15.50 19.65 -9.94
N TRP A 223 -16.68 19.45 -9.34
CA TRP A 223 -16.82 19.07 -7.93
C TRP A 223 -16.15 17.74 -7.57
N LEU A 224 -16.01 16.81 -8.52
CA LEU A 224 -15.32 15.55 -8.28
C LEU A 224 -13.83 15.76 -7.96
N PHE A 225 -13.17 16.67 -8.68
CA PHE A 225 -11.77 17.03 -8.42
C PHE A 225 -11.59 17.78 -7.09
N ILE A 226 -12.55 18.64 -6.74
CA ILE A 226 -12.55 19.32 -5.44
C ILE A 226 -12.71 18.30 -4.30
N LEU A 227 -13.65 17.36 -4.42
CA LEU A 227 -13.87 16.34 -3.41
C LEU A 227 -12.64 15.45 -3.23
N ASP A 228 -12.01 15.02 -4.34
CA ASP A 228 -10.79 14.22 -4.27
C ASP A 228 -9.67 14.97 -3.52
N ALA A 229 -9.47 16.26 -3.81
CA ALA A 229 -8.50 17.08 -3.10
C ALA A 229 -8.85 17.26 -1.61
N ILE A 230 -10.12 17.47 -1.27
CA ILE A 230 -10.60 17.62 0.12
C ILE A 230 -10.38 16.34 0.92
N ILE A 231 -10.55 15.16 0.32
CA ILE A 231 -10.27 13.88 0.99
C ILE A 231 -8.76 13.65 1.08
N SER A 232 -7.99 14.04 0.07
CA SER A 232 -6.55 13.83 0.01
C SER A 232 -5.75 14.65 1.04
N ILE A 233 -6.13 15.91 1.29
CA ILE A 233 -5.39 16.83 2.17
C ILE A 233 -5.33 16.32 3.62
N PRO A 234 -6.44 15.94 4.28
CA PRO A 234 -6.42 15.35 5.62
C PRO A 234 -5.60 14.08 5.69
N VAL A 235 -5.58 13.27 4.63
CA VAL A 235 -4.78 12.03 4.57
C VAL A 235 -3.29 12.36 4.52
N ALA A 236 -2.90 13.38 3.76
CA ALA A 236 -1.53 13.89 3.78
C ALA A 236 -1.15 14.44 5.17
N ILE A 237 -2.02 15.22 5.81
CA ILE A 237 -1.78 15.74 7.17
C ILE A 237 -1.66 14.59 8.18
N PHE A 238 -2.54 13.59 8.09
CA PHE A 238 -2.48 12.39 8.92
C PHE A 238 -1.16 11.64 8.70
N GLY A 239 -0.66 11.61 7.47
CA GLY A 239 0.68 11.11 7.15
C GLY A 239 1.79 11.89 7.88
N ILE A 240 1.78 13.22 7.85
CA ILE A 240 2.83 14.03 8.48
C ILE A 240 2.88 13.80 10.01
N ILE A 241 1.71 13.62 10.63
CA ILE A 241 1.58 13.44 12.09
C ILE A 241 1.81 11.97 12.51
N GLY A 242 1.28 11.02 11.72
CA GLY A 242 1.21 9.62 12.08
C GLY A 242 2.31 8.74 11.51
N CYS A 243 2.94 9.13 10.38
CA CYS A 243 3.92 8.33 9.68
C CYS A 243 5.26 8.32 10.45
N PRO A 244 5.69 7.16 10.97
CA PRO A 244 6.95 7.06 11.66
C PRO A 244 8.11 7.04 10.65
N ASP A 245 9.21 7.70 10.99
CA ASP A 245 10.47 7.56 10.25
C ASP A 245 11.05 6.14 10.42
N GLU A 246 12.24 5.89 9.86
CA GLU A 246 13.03 4.68 10.14
C GLU A 246 13.00 4.37 11.66
N PRO A 247 12.89 3.11 12.10
CA PRO A 247 12.85 2.74 13.53
C PRO A 247 14.08 3.22 14.33
N ARG A 248 15.16 3.63 13.67
CA ARG A 248 16.35 4.28 14.26
C ARG A 248 16.22 5.80 14.47
N SER A 249 15.30 6.48 13.80
CA SER A 249 15.13 7.94 13.86
C SER A 249 14.60 8.41 15.22
N GLU A 250 14.43 9.74 15.35
CA GLU A 250 13.94 10.41 16.55
C GLU A 250 12.60 9.87 17.05
N LYS A 251 12.38 10.05 18.35
CA LYS A 251 11.20 9.56 19.07
C LYS A 251 9.90 10.01 18.40
N ILE A 252 9.05 9.05 18.11
CA ILE A 252 7.71 9.27 17.57
C ILE A 252 6.79 9.73 18.71
N TRP A 253 5.87 10.67 18.45
CA TRP A 253 5.00 11.24 19.49
C TRP A 253 4.08 10.20 20.17
N TRP A 254 3.79 9.08 19.50
CA TRP A 254 2.82 8.06 19.93
C TRP A 254 3.49 6.79 20.51
N MET A 255 4.83 6.70 20.48
CA MET A 255 5.58 5.53 20.90
C MET A 255 6.45 5.84 22.13
N THR A 256 6.47 4.89 23.07
CA THR A 256 7.31 4.99 24.28
C THR A 256 8.74 4.53 23.96
N GLU A 257 9.75 4.99 24.70
CA GLU A 257 11.14 4.59 24.46
C GLU A 257 11.34 3.06 24.59
N THR A 258 10.66 2.45 25.55
CA THR A 258 10.65 0.99 25.74
C THR A 258 10.06 0.23 24.56
N GLU A 259 9.04 0.80 23.91
CA GLU A 259 8.42 0.23 22.70
C GLU A 259 9.37 0.35 21.49
N ARG A 260 10.17 1.41 21.42
CA ARG A 260 11.22 1.62 20.42
C ARG A 260 12.33 0.59 20.52
N GLU A 261 12.84 0.38 21.73
CA GLU A 261 13.92 -0.59 21.97
C GLU A 261 13.47 -2.01 21.61
N ILE A 262 12.23 -2.37 21.92
CA ILE A 262 11.62 -3.64 21.50
C ILE A 262 11.56 -3.71 19.97
N ALA A 263 11.13 -2.66 19.27
CA ALA A 263 11.08 -2.64 17.80
C ALA A 263 12.48 -2.84 17.17
N ILE A 264 13.49 -2.11 17.66
CA ILE A 264 14.88 -2.22 17.18
C ILE A 264 15.44 -3.61 17.46
N HIS A 265 15.24 -4.13 18.67
CA HIS A 265 15.70 -5.47 19.03
C HIS A 265 15.08 -6.55 18.13
N ARG A 266 13.78 -6.44 17.81
CA ARG A 266 13.08 -7.37 16.90
C ARG A 266 13.69 -7.37 15.49
N LEU A 267 14.03 -6.20 14.95
CA LEU A 267 14.63 -6.06 13.62
C LEU A 267 16.09 -6.57 13.58
N LYS A 268 16.84 -6.35 14.66
CA LYS A 268 18.21 -6.86 14.83
C LYS A 268 18.26 -8.39 14.84
N THR A 269 17.31 -9.04 15.52
CA THR A 269 17.23 -10.51 15.58
C THR A 269 17.03 -11.16 14.21
N GLU A 270 16.42 -10.46 13.24
CA GLU A 270 16.24 -10.97 11.87
C GLU A 270 17.41 -10.62 10.91
N GLY A 271 18.48 -10.00 11.41
CA GLY A 271 19.62 -9.59 10.60
C GLY A 271 19.30 -8.50 9.57
N ARG A 272 18.22 -7.73 9.79
CA ARG A 272 17.83 -6.57 8.96
C ARG A 272 18.57 -5.28 9.34
N ASP A 273 19.65 -5.40 10.09
CA ASP A 273 20.48 -4.30 10.58
C ASP A 273 21.59 -3.90 9.58
N SER A 274 21.38 -4.17 8.28
CA SER A 274 22.32 -3.74 7.24
C SER A 274 22.06 -2.28 6.90
N GLU A 275 22.88 -1.39 7.49
CA GLU A 275 23.24 -0.11 6.86
C GLU A 275 23.84 -0.43 5.49
N SER A 276 23.01 -0.58 4.46
CA SER A 276 23.49 -0.40 3.11
C SER A 276 23.51 1.11 2.86
N THR A 277 24.59 1.77 3.32
CA THR A 277 24.95 3.06 2.77
C THR A 277 25.01 2.90 1.25
N LEU A 278 24.35 3.81 0.55
CA LEU A 278 24.21 3.77 -0.89
C LEU A 278 25.58 3.97 -1.54
N GLU A 279 26.29 2.88 -1.79
CA GLU A 279 27.33 2.94 -2.80
C GLU A 279 26.66 3.01 -4.17
N LEU A 280 27.07 3.99 -4.98
CA LEU A 280 26.81 4.05 -6.42
C LEU A 280 27.19 2.73 -7.14
N SER A 281 28.02 1.89 -6.51
CA SER A 281 28.35 0.53 -6.94
C SER A 281 27.11 -0.41 -6.93
N VAL A 282 26.21 -0.30 -5.94
CA VAL A 282 24.97 -1.08 -5.83
C VAL A 282 24.00 -0.63 -6.92
N LEU A 283 23.93 0.67 -7.19
CA LEU A 283 23.12 1.22 -8.29
C LEU A 283 23.57 0.69 -9.65
N LYS A 284 24.88 0.73 -9.91
CA LYS A 284 25.46 0.17 -11.14
C LYS A 284 25.19 -1.34 -11.23
N ARG A 285 25.23 -2.06 -10.11
CA ARG A 285 24.92 -3.49 -10.06
C ARG A 285 23.46 -3.80 -10.37
N ILE A 286 22.52 -2.97 -9.90
CA ILE A 286 21.08 -3.12 -10.19
C ILE A 286 20.81 -2.86 -11.68
N PHE A 287 21.33 -1.76 -12.24
CA PHE A 287 21.17 -1.45 -13.67
C PHE A 287 21.91 -2.41 -14.60
N THR A 288 22.98 -3.06 -14.14
CA THR A 288 23.70 -4.08 -14.91
C THR A 288 23.12 -5.49 -14.70
N SER A 289 22.17 -5.66 -13.78
CA SER A 289 21.57 -6.96 -13.53
C SER A 289 20.54 -7.29 -14.61
N TRP A 290 20.77 -8.39 -15.33
CA TRP A 290 19.85 -8.94 -16.33
C TRP A 290 18.42 -9.15 -15.78
N GLN A 291 18.29 -9.41 -14.48
CA GLN A 291 17.00 -9.58 -13.79
C GLN A 291 16.10 -8.35 -13.92
N TYR A 292 16.70 -7.14 -13.88
CA TYR A 292 15.95 -5.89 -14.02
C TYR A 292 15.32 -5.75 -15.41
N TYR A 293 15.94 -6.29 -16.45
CA TYR A 293 15.42 -6.24 -17.82
C TYR A 293 14.45 -7.39 -18.12
N ILE A 294 14.70 -8.58 -17.57
CA ILE A 294 13.83 -9.74 -17.80
C ILE A 294 12.49 -9.61 -17.10
N PHE A 295 12.43 -9.05 -15.89
CA PHE A 295 11.15 -8.91 -15.17
C PHE A 295 10.10 -8.08 -15.94
N PRO A 296 10.42 -6.85 -16.41
CA PRO A 296 9.50 -6.06 -17.22
C PRO A 296 9.14 -6.74 -18.55
N LEU A 297 10.11 -7.39 -19.20
CA LEU A 297 9.93 -8.02 -20.50
C LEU A 297 9.07 -9.29 -20.40
N ALA A 298 9.27 -10.10 -19.35
CA ALA A 298 8.43 -11.23 -19.02
C ALA A 298 7.01 -10.77 -18.64
N TYR A 299 6.88 -9.73 -17.82
CA TYR A 299 5.58 -9.17 -17.46
C TYR A 299 4.83 -8.64 -18.69
N TRP A 300 5.51 -7.92 -19.57
CA TRP A 300 4.96 -7.45 -20.85
C TRP A 300 4.52 -8.60 -21.75
N CYS A 301 5.33 -9.66 -21.87
CA CYS A 301 4.99 -10.86 -22.63
C CYS A 301 3.74 -11.57 -22.06
N VAL A 302 3.65 -11.75 -20.75
CA VAL A 302 2.49 -12.35 -20.09
C VAL A 302 1.24 -11.50 -20.31
N TYR A 303 1.34 -10.18 -20.16
CA TYR A 303 0.21 -9.27 -20.38
C TYR A 303 -0.29 -9.33 -21.83
N ARG A 304 0.64 -9.38 -22.79
CA ARG A 304 0.33 -9.54 -24.22
C ARG A 304 -0.34 -10.88 -24.51
N LEU A 305 0.12 -11.97 -23.88
CA LEU A 305 -0.48 -13.31 -24.01
C LEU A 305 -1.90 -13.35 -23.44
N ILE A 306 -2.14 -12.74 -22.27
CA ILE A 306 -3.47 -12.67 -21.65
C ILE A 306 -4.45 -11.89 -22.53
N ILE A 307 -4.02 -10.78 -23.15
CA ILE A 307 -4.87 -9.99 -24.06
C ILE A 307 -5.11 -10.70 -25.39
N ARG A 308 -4.13 -11.49 -25.85
CA ARG A 308 -4.22 -12.27 -27.09
C ARG A 308 -5.14 -13.49 -26.93
N TRP A 309 -5.12 -14.14 -25.76
CA TRP A 309 -5.88 -15.35 -25.44
C TRP A 309 -7.39 -15.27 -25.77
N PRO A 310 -8.14 -14.21 -25.37
CA PRO A 310 -9.56 -14.13 -25.70
C PRO A 310 -9.85 -13.87 -27.19
N ARG A 311 -8.85 -13.46 -27.99
CA ARG A 311 -9.03 -13.21 -29.43
C ARG A 311 -8.92 -14.47 -30.30
N GLU A 312 -8.34 -15.54 -29.78
CA GLU A 312 -8.12 -16.79 -30.51
C GLU A 312 -9.12 -17.89 -30.09
N ALA A 313 -10.00 -17.60 -29.10
CA ALA A 313 -10.99 -18.53 -28.56
C ALA A 313 -12.43 -18.31 -29.07
N SER A 314 -12.66 -17.34 -29.96
CA SER A 314 -13.94 -17.20 -30.69
C SER A 314 -13.82 -17.91 -32.05
N PRO A 315 -14.61 -18.98 -32.31
CA PRO A 315 -14.58 -19.72 -33.58
C PRO A 315 -15.02 -18.89 -34.78
#